data_AF-A0A5B7CFL5-F1
#
_entry.id   AF-A0A5B7CFL5-F1
#
_cell.length_a   1.000
_cell.length_b   1.000
_cell.length_c   1.000
_cell.angle_alpha   90.00
_cell.angle_beta   90.00
_cell.angle_gamma   90.00
#
_symmetry.space_group_name_H-M   'P 1'
#
loop_
_entity.id
_entity.type
_entity.pdbx_description
1 polymer ?
#
loop_
_entity_poly.entity_id
_entity_poly.type
_entity_poly.pdbx_seq_one_letter_code
_entity_poly.pdbx_strand_id
1 'polypeptide(L)'
;MADSGTAAEGKAGPALPGGEAVGDELKDDTPGVSGEVMLVNTDSFEECNHDLDTQFSGGEDGPDSPLRKVHREQENELVGGMGNVSLAVEEGKQGSEGSGEAAAAAATDDSEEECVDEEYLHSPEWIQKEKHVFILSESGKPIYTRYGKEDRLVTLFGLMQALVSFVADSEDVIRCIVAGDHKFVFLVKSPLILVGVSHSVASIPQLIMQLTYVHNQIVSVLTGSALTRMFEKRRNYDFRHLLGGTERLLDNLLNMLDSHPSFLLGGVQCLPLATATRDTITQTIIQYCSKIKNLVFGLIICQNQLISLVRMKKFLLHPADLHLLFNLVNATESLKTSENWMPICLPKFDPNGYLYGHVSYLADDCEACLLLLSVDREQFFTLSEAKQKIVDRLRRHHCLEGINTAIRTSAYTVGAVGAPELRHFLYKSKTTAQFTCPEYTAPYVHL
;
A
#
# COMPACT_ATOMS: atom_id res chain seq x y z
N MET A 1 77.15 38.78 15.06
CA MET A 1 75.81 39.12 15.56
C MET A 1 75.04 39.78 14.43
N ALA A 2 74.21 38.99 13.75
CA ALA A 2 72.95 39.35 13.09
C ALA A 2 72.52 38.16 12.21
N ASP A 3 71.41 37.51 12.61
CA ASP A 3 70.54 36.57 11.89
C ASP A 3 70.12 37.08 10.49
N SER A 4 69.56 36.33 9.54
CA SER A 4 69.21 34.92 9.32
C SER A 4 68.91 34.81 7.80
N GLY A 5 69.25 33.68 7.16
CA GLY A 5 69.40 33.56 5.70
C GLY A 5 68.15 33.19 4.90
N THR A 6 68.10 33.65 3.63
CA THR A 6 67.01 33.44 2.67
C THR A 6 67.52 32.88 1.34
N ALA A 7 66.75 31.92 0.79
CA ALA A 7 66.52 31.52 -0.62
C ALA A 7 67.67 31.02 -1.53
N ALA A 8 67.48 29.79 -2.05
CA ALA A 8 67.65 29.44 -3.47
C ALA A 8 66.88 28.13 -3.82
N GLU A 9 66.16 28.14 -4.94
CA GLU A 9 65.32 27.07 -5.49
C GLU A 9 66.07 26.05 -6.37
N GLY A 10 65.49 24.84 -6.52
CA GLY A 10 65.53 24.07 -7.78
C GLY A 10 65.73 22.55 -7.66
N LYS A 11 64.67 21.75 -7.90
CA LYS A 11 64.63 20.63 -8.89
C LYS A 11 63.31 19.83 -8.85
N ALA A 12 62.76 19.60 -10.04
CA ALA A 12 61.58 18.80 -10.34
C ALA A 12 61.82 17.28 -10.20
N GLY A 13 60.79 16.52 -9.80
CA GLY A 13 60.77 15.05 -9.77
C GLY A 13 59.60 14.47 -10.60
N PRO A 14 59.75 13.29 -11.25
CA PRO A 14 58.74 12.70 -12.12
C PRO A 14 57.93 11.54 -11.49
N ALA A 15 56.69 11.41 -12.00
CA ALA A 15 55.79 10.26 -12.20
C ALA A 15 55.84 8.98 -11.31
N LEU A 16 54.64 8.62 -10.81
CA LEU A 16 54.25 7.34 -10.19
C LEU A 16 53.94 6.23 -11.22
N PRO A 17 54.12 4.94 -10.87
CA PRO A 17 53.32 3.85 -11.43
C PRO A 17 52.44 3.15 -10.38
N GLY A 18 51.38 2.50 -10.89
CA GLY A 18 50.19 2.07 -10.17
C GLY A 18 50.31 0.87 -9.24
N GLY A 19 49.28 0.71 -8.40
CA GLY A 19 48.99 -0.46 -7.58
C GLY A 19 47.47 -0.59 -7.43
N GLU A 20 46.93 -1.71 -7.90
CA GLU A 20 45.52 -2.09 -7.85
C GLU A 20 45.04 -2.20 -6.39
N ALA A 21 43.91 -1.57 -6.07
CA ALA A 21 43.21 -1.76 -4.81
C ALA A 21 42.03 -2.72 -5.05
N VAL A 22 42.18 -3.95 -4.55
CA VAL A 22 41.09 -4.92 -4.39
C VAL A 22 40.14 -4.37 -3.32
N GLY A 23 38.94 -3.95 -3.72
CA GLY A 23 37.87 -3.59 -2.82
C GLY A 23 37.14 -4.84 -2.35
N ASP A 24 37.44 -5.28 -1.14
CA ASP A 24 36.68 -6.32 -0.43
C ASP A 24 35.39 -5.67 0.11
N GLU A 25 34.24 -5.99 -0.47
CA GLU A 25 32.94 -5.53 0.01
C GLU A 25 32.63 -6.19 1.37
N LEU A 26 32.71 -5.40 2.44
CA LEU A 26 32.23 -5.80 3.76
C LEU A 26 30.73 -6.11 3.69
N LYS A 27 30.37 -7.39 3.85
CA LYS A 27 28.98 -7.81 4.07
C LYS A 27 28.47 -7.15 5.36
N ASP A 28 27.40 -6.38 5.24
CA ASP A 28 26.68 -5.81 6.37
C ASP A 28 25.94 -6.94 7.10
N ASP A 29 26.55 -7.46 8.16
CA ASP A 29 26.02 -8.55 9.01
C ASP A 29 24.96 -8.06 10.02
N THR A 30 24.29 -6.92 9.77
CA THR A 30 23.20 -6.47 10.66
C THR A 30 22.02 -7.47 10.64
N PRO A 31 21.49 -7.87 11.81
CA PRO A 31 20.35 -8.78 11.88
C PRO A 31 19.14 -8.27 11.08
N GLY A 32 18.69 -9.05 10.10
CA GLY A 32 17.57 -8.71 9.22
C GLY A 32 17.97 -8.11 7.86
N VAL A 33 19.27 -8.00 7.55
CA VAL A 33 19.74 -7.73 6.19
C VAL A 33 19.49 -8.98 5.32
N SER A 34 18.59 -8.85 4.36
CA SER A 34 18.42 -9.81 3.27
C SER A 34 19.36 -9.41 2.13
N GLY A 35 20.07 -10.37 1.54
CA GLY A 35 20.85 -10.14 0.32
C GLY A 35 19.99 -9.83 -0.91
N GLU A 36 18.68 -10.03 -0.82
CA GLU A 36 17.72 -9.73 -1.88
C GLU A 36 16.63 -8.76 -1.40
N VAL A 37 16.52 -7.62 -2.11
CA VAL A 37 15.53 -6.58 -1.86
C VAL A 37 14.19 -6.98 -2.50
N MET A 38 13.14 -7.04 -1.69
CA MET A 38 11.80 -7.47 -2.13
C MET A 38 10.80 -6.31 -2.29
N LEU A 39 11.03 -5.21 -1.58
CA LEU A 39 10.18 -4.02 -1.58
C LEU A 39 11.05 -2.79 -1.89
N VAL A 40 10.42 -1.72 -2.36
CA VAL A 40 11.10 -0.43 -2.49
C VAL A 40 11.41 0.12 -1.10
N ASN A 41 12.67 0.51 -0.87
CA ASN A 41 13.11 1.12 0.39
C ASN A 41 12.89 2.63 0.33
N THR A 42 12.01 3.16 1.17
CA THR A 42 11.69 4.59 1.21
C THR A 42 11.64 5.10 2.65
N ASP A 43 12.04 6.36 2.81
CA ASP A 43 11.79 7.14 4.03
C ASP A 43 10.49 7.90 3.83
N SER A 44 9.46 7.57 4.64
CA SER A 44 8.11 8.12 4.49
C SER A 44 8.08 9.65 4.62
N PHE A 45 9.05 10.23 5.34
CA PHE A 45 9.13 11.68 5.53
C PHE A 45 9.71 12.41 4.31
N GLU A 46 10.71 11.83 3.66
CA GLU A 46 11.31 12.40 2.44
C GLU A 46 10.31 12.38 1.28
N GLU A 47 9.54 11.28 1.14
CA GLU A 47 8.48 11.20 0.13
C GLU A 47 7.38 12.23 0.37
N CYS A 48 7.00 12.46 1.64
CA CYS A 48 5.96 13.42 1.98
C CYS A 48 6.37 14.85 1.61
N ASN A 49 7.65 15.20 1.82
CA ASN A 49 8.19 16.49 1.38
C ASN A 49 8.22 16.60 -0.15
N HIS A 50 8.57 15.51 -0.85
CA HIS A 50 8.52 15.49 -2.30
C HIS A 50 7.10 15.66 -2.87
N ASP A 51 6.11 14.97 -2.29
CA ASP A 51 4.70 15.09 -2.66
C ASP A 51 4.14 16.53 -2.41
N LEU A 52 4.65 17.24 -1.40
CA LEU A 52 4.33 18.66 -1.16
C LEU A 52 4.90 19.59 -2.22
N ASP A 53 6.15 19.35 -2.63
CA ASP A 53 6.85 20.22 -3.56
C ASP A 53 6.38 20.00 -5.01
N THR A 54 5.72 18.87 -5.29
CA THR A 54 5.23 18.48 -6.62
C THR A 54 3.73 18.69 -6.84
N GLN A 55 3.00 19.34 -5.91
CA GLN A 55 1.54 19.51 -5.97
C GLN A 55 1.00 20.13 -7.29
N PHE A 56 1.82 20.92 -7.99
CA PHE A 56 1.46 21.59 -9.25
C PHE A 56 2.40 21.30 -10.42
N SER A 57 3.47 20.52 -10.19
CA SER A 57 4.21 19.94 -11.30
C SER A 57 3.33 18.84 -11.87
N GLY A 58 2.58 19.14 -12.93
CA GLY A 58 1.93 18.10 -13.73
C GLY A 58 2.97 17.03 -14.00
N GLY A 59 2.74 15.81 -13.50
CA GLY A 59 3.74 14.75 -13.54
C GLY A 59 4.30 14.64 -14.95
N GLU A 60 5.58 14.97 -15.13
CA GLU A 60 6.31 14.55 -16.31
C GLU A 60 6.50 13.03 -16.16
N ASP A 61 5.45 12.29 -16.49
CA ASP A 61 5.50 10.85 -16.61
C ASP A 61 6.54 10.53 -17.69
N GLY A 62 7.71 10.07 -17.23
CA GLY A 62 8.73 9.55 -18.12
C GLY A 62 8.14 8.47 -19.04
N PRO A 63 8.63 8.33 -20.27
CA PRO A 63 8.04 7.46 -21.30
C PRO A 63 8.03 5.94 -20.99
N ASP A 64 8.43 5.54 -19.78
CA ASP A 64 8.91 4.20 -19.45
C ASP A 64 8.04 3.49 -18.40
N SER A 65 6.73 3.37 -18.69
CA SER A 65 5.75 2.63 -17.86
C SER A 65 6.16 1.16 -17.65
N PRO A 66 6.21 0.67 -16.40
CA PRO A 66 6.50 -0.73 -16.09
C PRO A 66 5.55 -1.71 -16.78
N LEU A 67 4.26 -1.37 -16.89
CA LEU A 67 3.26 -2.21 -17.56
C LEU A 67 3.60 -2.43 -19.05
N ARG A 68 4.11 -1.39 -19.73
CA ARG A 68 4.56 -1.51 -21.13
C ARG A 68 5.78 -2.42 -21.27
N LYS A 69 6.67 -2.44 -20.27
CA LYS A 69 7.83 -3.35 -20.24
C LYS A 69 7.39 -4.80 -20.13
N VAL A 70 6.42 -5.08 -19.25
CA VAL A 70 5.86 -6.45 -19.08
C VAL A 70 5.30 -6.97 -20.41
N HIS A 71 4.50 -6.18 -21.13
CA HIS A 71 3.94 -6.60 -22.43
C HIS A 71 4.97 -6.93 -23.51
N ARG A 72 6.17 -6.35 -23.45
CA ARG A 72 7.25 -6.58 -24.43
C ARG A 72 8.07 -7.84 -24.11
N GLU A 73 8.02 -8.33 -22.89
CA GLU A 73 8.88 -9.41 -22.40
C GLU A 73 8.10 -10.72 -22.32
N GLN A 74 8.64 -11.79 -22.94
CA GLN A 74 8.00 -13.12 -22.96
C GLN A 74 8.59 -14.08 -21.91
N GLU A 75 9.57 -13.64 -21.12
CA GLU A 75 10.24 -14.43 -20.09
C GLU A 75 9.76 -14.05 -18.69
N ASN A 76 9.20 -15.03 -17.97
CA ASN A 76 8.73 -14.89 -16.59
C ASN A 76 9.76 -15.48 -15.61
N GLU A 77 10.74 -14.68 -15.21
CA GLU A 77 11.53 -15.02 -14.02
C GLU A 77 10.83 -14.50 -12.76
N LEU A 78 9.94 -15.34 -12.20
CA LEU A 78 9.34 -15.09 -10.89
C LEU A 78 10.33 -15.46 -9.79
N VAL A 79 10.53 -14.53 -8.86
CA VAL A 79 11.35 -14.70 -7.67
C VAL A 79 10.51 -14.37 -6.44
N GLY A 80 10.75 -15.09 -5.36
CA GLY A 80 10.22 -14.79 -4.03
C GLY A 80 11.38 -14.77 -3.03
N GLY A 81 11.24 -14.01 -1.95
CA GLY A 81 12.29 -13.90 -0.94
C GLY A 81 12.64 -15.29 -0.37
N MET A 82 13.90 -15.70 -0.53
CA MET A 82 14.39 -17.06 -0.30
C MET A 82 14.74 -17.36 1.17
N GLY A 83 14.30 -18.51 1.67
CA GLY A 83 15.20 -19.55 2.17
C GLY A 83 15.47 -20.58 1.06
N ASN A 84 16.73 -20.94 0.84
CA ASN A 84 17.15 -21.91 -0.19
C ASN A 84 16.70 -23.35 0.16
N VAL A 85 16.24 -24.12 -0.84
CA VAL A 85 16.69 -25.49 -1.23
C VAL A 85 15.68 -26.16 -2.18
N SER A 86 16.21 -26.73 -3.27
CA SER A 86 15.53 -27.54 -4.30
C SER A 86 15.14 -28.94 -3.81
N LEU A 87 14.07 -29.53 -4.38
CA LEU A 87 13.99 -30.94 -4.85
C LEU A 87 12.62 -31.26 -5.50
N ALA A 88 12.60 -32.34 -6.30
CA ALA A 88 11.71 -32.62 -7.42
C ALA A 88 10.83 -33.89 -7.26
N VAL A 89 9.66 -33.92 -7.95
CA VAL A 89 8.92 -35.08 -8.55
C VAL A 89 8.27 -36.08 -7.54
N GLU A 90 7.06 -36.67 -7.66
CA GLU A 90 6.19 -37.13 -8.77
C GLU A 90 4.71 -37.30 -8.35
N GLU A 91 3.86 -37.57 -9.35
CA GLU A 91 2.38 -37.61 -9.36
C GLU A 91 1.73 -38.94 -8.88
N GLY A 92 0.44 -38.86 -8.51
CA GLY A 92 -0.47 -40.01 -8.39
C GLY A 92 -1.93 -39.59 -8.54
N LYS A 93 -2.58 -40.05 -9.64
CA LYS A 93 -3.96 -39.78 -10.07
C LYS A 93 -5.01 -40.71 -9.42
N GLN A 94 -6.25 -40.21 -9.36
CA GLN A 94 -7.59 -40.84 -9.56
C GLN A 94 -8.58 -40.16 -8.58
N GLY A 95 -9.78 -39.69 -8.90
CA GLY A 95 -10.69 -39.89 -10.03
C GLY A 95 -12.09 -40.14 -9.46
N SER A 96 -13.08 -39.32 -9.83
CA SER A 96 -14.53 -39.63 -9.97
C SER A 96 -15.48 -38.55 -9.45
N GLU A 97 -16.49 -38.32 -10.28
CA GLU A 97 -17.57 -37.33 -10.28
C GLU A 97 -18.71 -37.63 -9.28
N GLY A 98 -19.50 -36.59 -8.97
CA GLY A 98 -20.77 -36.72 -8.27
C GLY A 98 -21.52 -35.38 -8.20
N SER A 99 -22.64 -35.31 -8.92
CA SER A 99 -23.47 -34.17 -9.27
C SER A 99 -24.41 -33.63 -8.17
N GLY A 100 -24.65 -32.31 -8.21
CA GLY A 100 -25.99 -31.67 -8.18
C GLY A 100 -26.74 -31.57 -6.84
N GLU A 101 -26.98 -30.34 -6.35
CA GLU A 101 -28.23 -29.58 -6.55
C GLU A 101 -28.28 -28.34 -5.65
N ALA A 102 -28.85 -27.26 -6.19
CA ALA A 102 -28.93 -25.94 -5.60
C ALA A 102 -30.17 -25.78 -4.71
N ALA A 103 -30.04 -25.01 -3.62
CA ALA A 103 -31.17 -24.53 -2.83
C ALA A 103 -31.01 -23.02 -2.55
N ALA A 104 -31.99 -22.26 -3.02
CA ALA A 104 -32.09 -20.81 -2.90
C ALA A 104 -32.49 -20.38 -1.48
N ALA A 105 -31.88 -19.29 -0.99
CA ALA A 105 -32.28 -18.62 0.25
C ALA A 105 -32.70 -17.17 -0.06
N ALA A 106 -33.87 -16.81 0.45
CA ALA A 106 -34.55 -15.53 0.25
C ALA A 106 -33.92 -14.41 1.08
N ALA A 107 -33.70 -13.25 0.45
CA ALA A 107 -33.29 -12.02 1.11
C ALA A 107 -34.52 -11.23 1.57
N THR A 108 -34.54 -10.85 2.84
CA THR A 108 -35.50 -9.92 3.44
C THR A 108 -34.99 -8.48 3.35
N ASP A 109 -35.95 -7.61 3.07
CA ASP A 109 -35.93 -6.17 2.84
C ASP A 109 -35.39 -5.37 4.05
N ASP A 110 -34.40 -4.50 3.80
CA ASP A 110 -33.85 -3.55 4.78
C ASP A 110 -34.37 -2.16 4.40
N SER A 111 -35.27 -1.61 5.23
CA SER A 111 -35.83 -0.27 5.05
C SER A 111 -35.18 0.65 6.07
N GLU A 112 -34.18 1.41 5.62
CA GLU A 112 -33.49 2.42 6.41
C GLU A 112 -34.37 3.65 6.67
N GLU A 113 -34.29 4.11 7.91
CA GLU A 113 -35.08 5.17 8.53
C GLU A 113 -34.85 6.57 7.94
N GLU A 114 -35.93 7.35 7.91
CA GLU A 114 -36.00 8.72 7.38
C GLU A 114 -35.27 9.77 8.25
N CYS A 115 -34.44 10.56 7.58
CA CYS A 115 -34.28 12.02 7.63
C CYS A 115 -34.45 12.77 8.98
N VAL A 116 -33.33 13.20 9.58
CA VAL A 116 -33.30 14.37 10.48
C VAL A 116 -32.42 15.45 9.87
N ASP A 117 -33.02 16.59 9.52
CA ASP A 117 -32.41 17.81 9.00
C ASP A 117 -31.61 18.56 10.08
N GLU A 118 -30.51 18.00 10.60
CA GLU A 118 -29.52 18.80 11.34
C GLU A 118 -28.39 19.27 10.41
N GLU A 119 -28.22 20.59 10.33
CA GLU A 119 -27.12 21.22 9.60
C GLU A 119 -25.81 20.93 10.35
N TYR A 120 -24.99 20.01 9.80
CA TYR A 120 -23.74 19.52 10.43
C TYR A 120 -22.83 20.61 10.99
N LEU A 121 -22.81 21.80 10.35
CA LEU A 121 -21.98 22.94 10.76
C LEU A 121 -22.37 23.54 12.12
N HIS A 122 -23.54 23.19 12.65
CA HIS A 122 -23.99 23.57 13.98
C HIS A 122 -24.01 22.40 14.97
N SER A 123 -23.73 21.18 14.49
CA SER A 123 -23.69 19.99 15.34
C SER A 123 -22.39 19.95 16.15
N PRO A 124 -22.44 20.01 17.49
CA PRO A 124 -21.25 19.92 18.31
C PRO A 124 -20.55 18.56 18.14
N GLU A 125 -21.30 17.49 17.92
CA GLU A 125 -20.74 16.14 17.72
C GLU A 125 -19.90 16.04 16.45
N TRP A 126 -20.31 16.72 15.38
CA TRP A 126 -19.57 16.76 14.12
C TRP A 126 -18.33 17.66 14.26
N ILE A 127 -18.49 18.86 14.86
CA ILE A 127 -17.39 19.81 15.05
C ILE A 127 -16.28 19.23 15.94
N GLN A 128 -16.66 18.48 16.99
CA GLN A 128 -15.72 17.90 17.96
C GLN A 128 -14.96 16.68 17.43
N LYS A 129 -15.23 16.18 16.22
CA LYS A 129 -14.42 15.10 15.64
C LYS A 129 -12.97 15.53 15.54
N GLU A 130 -12.06 14.67 16.00
CA GLU A 130 -10.62 14.95 16.09
C GLU A 130 -9.99 15.29 14.72
N LYS A 131 -10.50 14.68 13.65
CA LYS A 131 -10.01 14.86 12.30
C LYS A 131 -11.08 14.67 11.23
N HIS A 132 -11.29 15.69 10.42
CA HIS A 132 -12.09 15.63 9.20
C HIS A 132 -11.20 15.48 7.97
N VAL A 133 -11.71 14.78 6.96
CA VAL A 133 -11.11 14.69 5.62
C VAL A 133 -12.18 15.01 4.59
N PHE A 134 -11.84 15.88 3.66
CA PHE A 134 -12.71 16.34 2.57
C PHE A 134 -12.01 16.13 1.24
N ILE A 135 -12.75 15.69 0.24
CA ILE A 135 -12.28 15.55 -1.14
C ILE A 135 -13.26 16.29 -2.03
N LEU A 136 -12.73 17.15 -2.90
CA LEU A 136 -13.50 17.93 -3.84
C LEU A 136 -12.79 18.06 -5.18
N SER A 137 -13.56 18.37 -6.21
CA SER A 137 -13.00 18.74 -7.50
C SER A 137 -12.40 20.15 -7.47
N GLU A 138 -11.56 20.48 -8.44
CA GLU A 138 -11.09 21.86 -8.68
C GLU A 138 -12.23 22.87 -8.89
N SER A 139 -13.39 22.40 -9.34
CA SER A 139 -14.60 23.21 -9.50
C SER A 139 -15.43 23.37 -8.21
N GLY A 140 -14.94 22.86 -7.08
CA GLY A 140 -15.59 23.01 -5.78
C GLY A 140 -16.68 21.99 -5.49
N LYS A 141 -16.83 20.97 -6.35
CA LYS A 141 -17.88 19.96 -6.16
C LYS A 141 -17.46 18.97 -5.08
N PRO A 142 -18.33 18.70 -4.10
CA PRO A 142 -18.08 17.65 -3.11
C PRO A 142 -17.90 16.27 -3.77
N ILE A 143 -16.90 15.52 -3.32
CA ILE A 143 -16.64 14.15 -3.78
C ILE A 143 -16.76 13.15 -2.61
N TYR A 144 -16.18 13.49 -1.45
CA TYR A 144 -16.21 12.64 -0.26
C TYR A 144 -16.02 13.48 1.00
N THR A 145 -16.69 13.09 2.09
CA THR A 145 -16.37 13.55 3.45
C THR A 145 -16.31 12.38 4.42
N ARG A 146 -15.33 12.39 5.34
CA ARG A 146 -15.21 11.33 6.37
C ARG A 146 -16.42 11.27 7.30
N TYR A 147 -17.03 12.41 7.59
CA TYR A 147 -18.17 12.50 8.50
C TYR A 147 -19.24 13.43 7.94
N GLY A 148 -20.49 12.97 7.99
CA GLY A 148 -21.64 13.69 7.45
C GLY A 148 -21.91 13.32 6.00
N LYS A 149 -22.75 14.13 5.33
CA LYS A 149 -23.13 13.93 3.93
C LYS A 149 -22.67 15.11 3.07
N GLU A 150 -22.09 14.81 1.92
CA GLU A 150 -21.51 15.78 0.99
C GLU A 150 -22.51 16.86 0.57
N ASP A 151 -23.75 16.46 0.28
CA ASP A 151 -24.84 17.35 -0.14
C ASP A 151 -25.21 18.41 0.90
N ARG A 152 -24.93 18.14 2.17
CA ARG A 152 -25.22 19.07 3.27
C ARG A 152 -24.04 20.00 3.59
N LEU A 153 -22.87 19.73 3.01
CA LEU A 153 -21.64 20.48 3.26
C LEU A 153 -21.17 21.31 2.04
N VAL A 154 -22.00 21.43 1.00
CA VAL A 154 -21.66 22.12 -0.27
C VAL A 154 -21.06 23.51 -0.06
N THR A 155 -21.61 24.30 0.87
CA THR A 155 -21.09 25.64 1.21
C THR A 155 -19.66 25.59 1.74
N LEU A 156 -19.34 24.60 2.58
CA LEU A 156 -17.99 24.40 3.14
C LEU A 156 -17.00 23.99 2.05
N PHE A 157 -17.40 23.10 1.14
CA PHE A 157 -16.59 22.71 -0.01
C PHE A 157 -16.32 23.90 -0.94
N GLY A 158 -17.32 24.74 -1.20
CA GLY A 158 -17.16 25.98 -1.95
C GLY A 158 -16.17 26.95 -1.30
N LEU A 159 -16.19 27.07 0.03
CA LEU A 159 -15.22 27.89 0.77
C LEU A 159 -13.80 27.34 0.64
N MET A 160 -13.60 26.03 0.79
CA MET A 160 -12.28 25.40 0.63
C MET A 160 -11.71 25.63 -0.77
N GLN A 161 -12.55 25.49 -1.81
CA GLN A 161 -12.14 25.78 -3.18
C GLN A 161 -11.79 27.25 -3.38
N ALA A 162 -12.58 28.17 -2.83
CA ALA A 162 -12.32 29.60 -2.94
C ALA A 162 -10.98 29.99 -2.30
N LEU A 163 -10.64 29.40 -1.14
CA LEU A 163 -9.33 29.59 -0.50
C LEU A 163 -8.17 29.12 -1.39
N VAL A 164 -8.31 27.93 -1.99
CA VAL A 164 -7.29 27.38 -2.90
C VAL A 164 -7.14 28.27 -4.13
N SER A 165 -8.23 28.69 -4.76
CA SER A 165 -8.20 29.57 -5.94
C SER A 165 -7.61 30.95 -5.64
N PHE A 166 -7.95 31.55 -4.50
CA PHE A 166 -7.42 32.86 -4.12
C PHE A 166 -5.89 32.87 -3.99
N VAL A 167 -5.30 31.81 -3.41
CA VAL A 167 -3.84 31.69 -3.30
C VAL A 167 -3.22 31.36 -4.66
N ALA A 168 -3.87 30.51 -5.46
CA ALA A 168 -3.43 30.18 -6.81
C ALA A 168 -3.38 31.39 -7.75
N ASP A 169 -4.29 32.36 -7.60
CA ASP A 169 -4.28 33.63 -8.35
C ASP A 169 -3.02 34.48 -8.08
N SER A 170 -2.31 34.20 -6.97
CA SER A 170 -1.02 34.82 -6.63
C SER A 170 0.19 34.00 -7.09
N GLU A 171 -0.01 33.01 -7.97
CA GLU A 171 1.01 32.04 -8.42
C GLU A 171 1.65 31.26 -7.25
N ASP A 172 0.89 31.06 -6.16
CA ASP A 172 1.32 30.32 -4.96
C ASP A 172 0.36 29.17 -4.64
N VAL A 173 0.75 28.32 -3.69
CA VAL A 173 0.04 27.11 -3.32
C VAL A 173 -0.28 27.11 -1.84
N ILE A 174 -1.58 27.04 -1.52
CA ILE A 174 -1.99 26.85 -0.13
C ILE A 174 -1.55 25.46 0.35
N ARG A 175 -0.67 25.43 1.35
CA ARG A 175 -0.22 24.19 1.99
C ARG A 175 -0.95 23.91 3.30
N CYS A 176 -1.01 24.93 4.17
CA CYS A 176 -1.72 24.80 5.44
C CYS A 176 -2.17 26.15 6.01
N ILE A 177 -3.18 26.11 6.86
CA ILE A 177 -3.60 27.19 7.75
C ILE A 177 -3.57 26.63 9.17
N VAL A 178 -2.99 27.37 10.11
CA VAL A 178 -3.01 27.02 11.54
C VAL A 178 -3.81 28.08 12.27
N ALA A 179 -4.87 27.66 12.96
CA ALA A 179 -5.75 28.52 13.73
C ALA A 179 -5.97 27.94 15.12
N GLY A 180 -5.25 28.47 16.12
CA GLY A 180 -5.24 27.91 17.47
C GLY A 180 -4.65 26.49 17.48
N ASP A 181 -5.42 25.54 17.98
CA ASP A 181 -5.11 24.11 18.01
C ASP A 181 -5.47 23.37 16.71
N HIS A 182 -6.18 24.02 15.79
CA HIS A 182 -6.59 23.41 14.53
C HIS A 182 -5.55 23.63 13.41
N LYS A 183 -5.28 22.55 12.68
CA LYS A 183 -4.46 22.52 11.47
C LYS A 183 -5.36 22.15 10.29
N PHE A 184 -5.39 23.03 9.30
CA PHE A 184 -6.06 22.82 8.02
C PHE A 184 -4.97 22.58 6.98
N VAL A 185 -4.89 21.38 6.44
CA VAL A 185 -3.84 20.95 5.52
C VAL A 185 -4.48 20.69 4.17
N PHE A 186 -3.89 21.29 3.12
CA PHE A 186 -4.38 21.19 1.76
C PHE A 186 -3.37 20.39 0.93
N LEU A 187 -3.88 19.41 0.20
CA LEU A 187 -3.15 18.65 -0.80
C LEU A 187 -3.87 18.80 -2.13
N VAL A 188 -3.33 19.64 -3.00
CA VAL A 188 -3.85 19.82 -4.36
C VAL A 188 -3.13 18.83 -5.26
N LYS A 189 -3.89 17.90 -5.86
CA LYS A 189 -3.41 16.96 -6.87
C LYS A 189 -4.42 16.95 -8.00
N SER A 190 -4.21 17.83 -8.99
CA SER A 190 -5.14 18.02 -10.09
C SER A 190 -5.57 16.68 -10.68
N PRO A 191 -6.89 16.43 -10.83
CA PRO A 191 -8.02 17.37 -10.72
C PRO A 191 -8.75 17.38 -9.36
N LEU A 192 -8.10 16.87 -8.31
CA LEU A 192 -8.63 16.75 -6.96
C LEU A 192 -7.97 17.74 -5.99
N ILE A 193 -8.77 18.25 -5.07
CA ILE A 193 -8.29 18.96 -3.88
C ILE A 193 -8.67 18.08 -2.69
N LEU A 194 -7.71 17.78 -1.84
CA LEU A 194 -7.91 17.05 -0.59
C LEU A 194 -7.60 17.99 0.57
N VAL A 195 -8.47 18.00 1.58
CA VAL A 195 -8.34 18.86 2.75
C VAL A 195 -8.47 18.03 4.02
N GLY A 196 -7.45 18.07 4.87
CA GLY A 196 -7.47 17.48 6.20
C GLY A 196 -7.58 18.58 7.25
N VAL A 197 -8.56 18.47 8.16
CA VAL A 197 -8.71 19.40 9.28
C VAL A 197 -8.59 18.61 10.57
N SER A 198 -7.63 18.95 11.42
CA SER A 198 -7.43 18.22 12.68
C SER A 198 -7.00 19.15 13.81
N HIS A 199 -7.49 18.85 15.01
CA HIS A 199 -7.00 19.43 16.27
C HIS A 199 -6.16 18.43 17.10
N SER A 200 -5.75 17.32 16.48
CA SER A 200 -4.88 16.31 17.10
C SER A 200 -3.42 16.76 17.22
N VAL A 201 -2.64 15.92 17.91
CA VAL A 201 -1.18 16.04 17.98
C VAL A 201 -0.47 15.75 16.65
N ALA A 202 -1.17 15.27 15.61
CA ALA A 202 -0.58 14.95 14.32
C ALA A 202 0.14 16.16 13.71
N SER A 203 1.35 15.95 13.20
CA SER A 203 2.11 16.99 12.51
C SER A 203 1.53 17.26 11.12
N ILE A 204 1.84 18.43 10.55
CA ILE A 204 1.42 18.75 9.17
C ILE A 204 1.91 17.68 8.17
N PRO A 205 3.18 17.22 8.21
CA PRO A 205 3.63 16.10 7.36
C PRO A 205 2.82 14.81 7.54
N GLN A 206 2.43 14.45 8.77
CA GLN A 206 1.59 13.26 9.00
C GLN A 206 0.21 13.40 8.36
N LEU A 207 -0.40 14.59 8.44
CA LEU A 207 -1.68 14.86 7.78
C LEU A 207 -1.54 14.80 6.26
N ILE A 208 -0.45 15.33 5.69
CA ILE A 208 -0.19 15.26 4.25
C ILE A 208 0.00 13.81 3.81
N MET A 209 0.79 13.01 4.55
CA MET A 209 0.94 11.58 4.29
C MET A 209 -0.43 10.88 4.23
N GLN A 210 -1.31 11.17 5.18
CA GLN A 210 -2.67 10.61 5.19
C GLN A 210 -3.48 11.03 3.95
N LEU A 211 -3.45 12.32 3.58
CA LEU A 211 -4.11 12.80 2.37
C LEU A 211 -3.51 12.16 1.10
N THR A 212 -2.20 11.93 1.05
CA THR A 212 -1.54 11.21 -0.06
C THR A 212 -2.04 9.76 -0.15
N TYR A 213 -2.21 9.06 0.97
CA TYR A 213 -2.81 7.71 0.96
C TYR A 213 -4.25 7.72 0.45
N VAL A 214 -5.05 8.71 0.88
CA VAL A 214 -6.43 8.90 0.41
C VAL A 214 -6.47 9.15 -1.11
N HIS A 215 -5.59 10.02 -1.62
CA HIS A 215 -5.45 10.24 -3.06
C HIS A 215 -5.06 8.95 -3.79
N ASN A 216 -4.06 8.22 -3.27
CA ASN A 216 -3.61 6.97 -3.88
C ASN A 216 -4.71 5.90 -3.86
N GLN A 217 -5.58 5.86 -2.85
CA GLN A 217 -6.75 4.98 -2.83
C GLN A 217 -7.72 5.30 -3.97
N ILE A 218 -7.98 6.58 -4.26
CA ILE A 218 -8.79 6.97 -5.42
C ILE A 218 -8.13 6.51 -6.73
N VAL A 219 -6.82 6.77 -6.87
CA VAL A 219 -6.05 6.35 -8.05
C VAL A 219 -6.05 4.83 -8.20
N SER A 220 -6.03 4.05 -7.11
CA SER A 220 -6.04 2.59 -7.18
C SER A 220 -7.32 2.02 -7.79
N VAL A 221 -8.44 2.76 -7.68
CA VAL A 221 -9.73 2.37 -8.25
C VAL A 221 -9.89 2.89 -9.68
N LEU A 222 -9.45 4.13 -9.96
CA LEU A 222 -9.75 4.81 -11.22
C LEU A 222 -8.57 4.94 -12.19
N THR A 223 -7.32 4.83 -11.75
CA THR A 223 -6.09 5.30 -12.42
C THR A 223 -6.03 6.81 -12.57
N GLY A 224 -4.81 7.36 -12.56
CA GLY A 224 -4.53 8.77 -12.84
C GLY A 224 -4.95 9.16 -14.26
N SER A 225 -4.63 8.33 -15.24
CA SER A 225 -4.99 8.59 -16.64
C SER A 225 -6.51 8.69 -16.87
N ALA A 226 -7.32 7.84 -16.22
CA ALA A 226 -8.77 7.98 -16.32
C ALA A 226 -9.27 9.21 -15.57
N LEU A 227 -8.72 9.51 -14.39
CA LEU A 227 -9.06 10.69 -13.60
C LEU A 227 -8.85 11.97 -14.43
N THR A 228 -7.67 12.16 -15.03
CA THR A 228 -7.35 13.32 -15.89
C THR A 228 -8.23 13.36 -17.13
N ARG A 229 -8.32 12.25 -17.88
CA ARG A 229 -9.10 12.19 -19.14
C ARG A 229 -10.58 12.51 -18.93
N MET A 230 -11.14 12.14 -17.79
CA MET A 230 -12.55 12.40 -17.48
C MET A 230 -12.80 13.87 -17.22
N PHE A 231 -11.91 14.55 -16.50
CA PHE A 231 -12.01 15.98 -16.25
C PHE A 231 -11.79 16.83 -17.50
N GLU A 232 -10.83 16.47 -18.35
CA GLU A 232 -10.59 17.16 -19.62
C GLU A 232 -11.81 17.11 -20.55
N LYS A 233 -12.47 15.95 -20.62
CA LYS A 233 -13.64 15.76 -21.50
C LYS A 233 -14.91 16.40 -20.96
N ARG A 234 -15.07 16.46 -19.64
CA ARG A 234 -16.29 16.93 -18.99
C ARG A 234 -15.94 17.69 -17.71
N ARG A 235 -15.58 18.97 -17.86
CA ARG A 235 -15.22 19.87 -16.74
C ARG A 235 -16.30 19.97 -15.64
N ASN A 236 -17.56 19.70 -16.00
CA ASN A 236 -18.72 19.70 -15.09
C ASN A 236 -19.21 18.30 -14.70
N TYR A 237 -18.46 17.23 -14.93
CA TYR A 237 -18.86 15.88 -14.51
C TYR A 237 -18.96 15.78 -12.99
N ASP A 238 -19.89 14.96 -12.48
CA ASP A 238 -20.03 14.69 -11.05
C ASP A 238 -19.30 13.38 -10.71
N PHE A 239 -18.25 13.49 -9.89
CA PHE A 239 -17.37 12.37 -9.53
C PHE A 239 -18.00 11.39 -8.55
N ARG A 240 -19.05 11.80 -7.84
CA ARG A 240 -19.71 10.94 -6.84
C ARG A 240 -20.26 9.67 -7.46
N HIS A 241 -20.79 9.75 -8.69
CA HIS A 241 -21.29 8.58 -9.41
C HIS A 241 -20.19 7.60 -9.82
N LEU A 242 -18.95 8.06 -9.98
CA LEU A 242 -17.82 7.24 -10.41
C LEU A 242 -17.10 6.59 -9.22
N LEU A 243 -17.04 7.31 -8.11
CA LEU A 243 -16.48 6.85 -6.84
C LEU A 243 -17.55 6.20 -5.94
N GLY A 244 -18.78 6.04 -6.43
CA GLY A 244 -19.84 5.34 -5.72
C GLY A 244 -19.38 3.94 -5.33
N GLY A 245 -19.47 3.62 -4.03
CA GLY A 245 -19.00 2.36 -3.46
C GLY A 245 -17.51 2.35 -3.05
N THR A 246 -16.74 3.39 -3.34
CA THR A 246 -15.34 3.52 -2.84
C THR A 246 -15.25 4.13 -1.44
N GLU A 247 -16.35 4.70 -0.93
CA GLU A 247 -16.47 5.28 0.42
C GLU A 247 -15.98 4.30 1.48
N ARG A 248 -16.43 3.04 1.42
CA ARG A 248 -16.01 1.99 2.35
C ARG A 248 -14.50 1.75 2.34
N LEU A 249 -13.85 1.87 1.18
CA LEU A 249 -12.39 1.77 1.08
C LEU A 249 -11.71 2.98 1.73
N LEU A 250 -12.23 4.19 1.50
CA LEU A 250 -11.70 5.42 2.08
C LEU A 250 -11.87 5.47 3.60
N ASP A 251 -13.05 5.12 4.10
CA ASP A 251 -13.38 5.07 5.52
C ASP A 251 -12.48 4.06 6.24
N ASN A 252 -12.36 2.85 5.71
CA ASN A 252 -11.50 1.83 6.30
C ASN A 252 -10.02 2.26 6.27
N LEU A 253 -9.55 2.86 5.17
CA LEU A 253 -8.19 3.39 5.08
C LEU A 253 -7.92 4.47 6.13
N LEU A 254 -8.84 5.42 6.31
CA LEU A 254 -8.71 6.48 7.29
C LEU A 254 -8.71 5.95 8.72
N ASN A 255 -9.51 4.92 9.02
CA ASN A 255 -9.49 4.25 10.33
C ASN A 255 -8.17 3.51 10.57
N MET A 256 -7.60 2.87 9.54
CA MET A 256 -6.29 2.24 9.64
C MET A 256 -5.15 3.27 9.79
N LEU A 257 -5.24 4.42 9.11
CA LEU A 257 -4.26 5.51 9.21
C LEU A 257 -4.20 6.13 10.62
N ASP A 258 -5.28 6.02 11.40
CA ASP A 258 -5.34 6.52 12.78
C ASP A 258 -4.65 5.58 13.78
N SER A 259 -4.60 4.28 13.50
CA SER A 259 -4.26 3.26 14.49
C SER A 259 -3.03 2.42 14.13
N HIS A 260 -2.74 2.22 12.84
CA HIS A 260 -1.74 1.25 12.41
C HIS A 260 -0.38 1.90 12.12
N PRO A 261 0.72 1.42 12.73
CA PRO A 261 2.06 2.01 12.53
C PRO A 261 2.65 1.82 11.13
N SER A 262 2.10 0.92 10.31
CA SER A 262 2.63 0.59 8.97
C SER A 262 2.73 1.80 8.06
N PHE A 263 1.71 2.68 8.12
CA PHE A 263 1.65 3.91 7.32
C PHE A 263 2.73 4.90 7.73
N LEU A 264 2.86 5.17 9.03
CA LEU A 264 3.88 6.07 9.59
C LEU A 264 5.28 5.58 9.24
N LEU A 265 5.52 4.28 9.41
CA LEU A 265 6.81 3.68 9.14
C LEU A 265 7.10 3.56 7.64
N GLY A 266 6.10 3.62 6.76
CA GLY A 266 6.27 3.26 5.35
C GLY A 266 6.82 1.84 5.23
N GLY A 267 6.27 0.90 5.99
CA GLY A 267 6.77 -0.47 6.06
C GLY A 267 5.64 -1.48 6.23
N VAL A 268 5.94 -2.74 5.91
CA VAL A 268 4.97 -3.83 5.88
C VAL A 268 5.24 -4.81 7.02
N GLN A 269 4.19 -5.19 7.75
CA GLN A 269 4.29 -6.25 8.75
C GLN A 269 4.14 -7.61 8.07
N CYS A 270 5.02 -8.54 8.41
CA CYS A 270 4.93 -9.92 7.94
C CYS A 270 4.37 -10.81 9.05
N LEU A 271 3.53 -11.79 8.71
CA LEU A 271 3.06 -12.79 9.67
C LEU A 271 4.24 -13.68 10.07
N PRO A 272 4.68 -13.72 11.34
CA PRO A 272 5.74 -14.63 11.78
C PRO A 272 5.38 -16.09 11.50
N LEU A 273 6.22 -16.79 10.74
CA LEU A 273 6.01 -18.17 10.31
C LEU A 273 7.33 -18.94 10.37
N ALA A 274 7.25 -20.25 10.60
CA ALA A 274 8.40 -21.13 10.45
C ALA A 274 8.97 -21.03 9.03
N THR A 275 10.29 -20.93 8.91
CA THR A 275 10.98 -20.73 7.63
C THR A 275 10.58 -21.79 6.60
N ALA A 276 10.58 -23.07 7.00
CA ALA A 276 10.20 -24.19 6.12
C ALA A 276 8.75 -24.07 5.57
N THR A 277 7.81 -23.58 6.39
CA THR A 277 6.43 -23.34 5.97
C THR A 277 6.36 -22.19 4.97
N ARG A 278 7.03 -21.07 5.25
CA ARG A 278 7.07 -19.93 4.33
C ARG A 278 7.72 -20.31 3.00
N ASP A 279 8.85 -21.02 3.04
CA ASP A 279 9.55 -21.48 1.84
C ASP A 279 8.65 -22.39 1.00
N THR A 280 7.94 -23.33 1.64
CA THR A 280 6.98 -24.22 0.95
C THR A 280 5.86 -23.42 0.29
N ILE A 281 5.33 -22.40 0.97
CA ILE A 281 4.30 -21.49 0.43
C ILE A 281 4.84 -20.74 -0.79
N THR A 282 5.98 -20.08 -0.65
CA THR A 282 6.60 -19.28 -1.72
C THR A 282 6.95 -20.14 -2.94
N GLN A 283 7.58 -21.30 -2.73
CA GLN A 283 7.91 -22.24 -3.82
C GLN A 283 6.65 -22.82 -4.48
N THR A 284 5.57 -23.02 -3.73
CA THR A 284 4.29 -23.46 -4.28
C THR A 284 3.72 -22.42 -5.25
N ILE A 285 3.73 -21.14 -4.88
CA ILE A 285 3.30 -20.05 -5.76
C ILE A 285 4.20 -20.04 -7.01
N ILE A 286 5.53 -19.98 -6.86
CA ILE A 286 6.48 -19.96 -8.00
C ILE A 286 6.25 -21.13 -8.95
N GLN A 287 6.10 -22.35 -8.43
CA GLN A 287 5.93 -23.55 -9.26
C GLN A 287 4.71 -23.47 -10.18
N TYR A 288 3.57 -23.00 -9.66
CA TYR A 288 2.33 -22.96 -10.43
C TYR A 288 2.16 -21.67 -11.22
N CYS A 289 2.81 -20.58 -10.81
CA CYS A 289 2.70 -19.27 -11.44
C CYS A 289 3.80 -18.95 -12.45
N SER A 290 4.98 -19.56 -12.37
CA SER A 290 6.14 -19.22 -13.24
C SER A 290 5.85 -19.36 -14.73
N LYS A 291 5.00 -20.32 -15.11
CA LYS A 291 4.63 -20.57 -16.52
C LYS A 291 3.51 -19.64 -17.03
N ILE A 292 2.86 -18.88 -16.15
CA ILE A 292 1.71 -18.03 -16.49
C ILE A 292 2.22 -16.67 -16.94
N LYS A 293 2.36 -16.48 -18.27
CA LYS A 293 2.84 -15.24 -18.89
C LYS A 293 2.15 -14.01 -18.31
N ASN A 294 2.82 -12.86 -18.26
CA ASN A 294 2.24 -11.57 -17.86
C ASN A 294 1.80 -11.45 -16.40
N LEU A 295 1.92 -12.50 -15.59
CA LEU A 295 1.72 -12.44 -14.14
C LEU A 295 2.90 -11.71 -13.48
N VAL A 296 2.62 -10.57 -12.85
CA VAL A 296 3.63 -9.68 -12.28
C VAL A 296 3.86 -9.96 -10.80
N PHE A 297 2.79 -10.14 -10.03
CA PHE A 297 2.84 -10.34 -8.58
C PHE A 297 1.93 -11.49 -8.14
N GLY A 298 2.38 -12.25 -7.15
CA GLY A 298 1.61 -13.25 -6.42
C GLY A 298 1.81 -13.04 -4.92
N LEU A 299 0.74 -12.72 -4.20
CA LEU A 299 0.79 -12.36 -2.77
C LEU A 299 -0.15 -13.25 -1.98
N ILE A 300 0.28 -13.65 -0.79
CA ILE A 300 -0.62 -14.17 0.24
C ILE A 300 -0.59 -13.21 1.42
N ILE A 301 -1.76 -12.76 1.84
CA ILE A 301 -1.93 -11.78 2.91
C ILE A 301 -2.98 -12.27 3.90
N CYS A 302 -2.90 -11.83 5.15
CA CYS A 302 -3.90 -12.10 6.18
C CYS A 302 -3.85 -11.00 7.24
N GLN A 303 -5.00 -10.44 7.66
CA GLN A 303 -5.10 -9.46 8.76
C GLN A 303 -4.03 -8.34 8.71
N ASN A 304 -3.89 -7.64 7.58
CA ASN A 304 -2.87 -6.58 7.35
C ASN A 304 -1.41 -7.06 7.39
N GLN A 305 -1.17 -8.37 7.37
CA GLN A 305 0.14 -8.96 7.39
C GLN A 305 0.45 -9.71 6.09
N LEU A 306 1.69 -9.57 5.63
CA LEU A 306 2.20 -10.28 4.46
C LEU A 306 2.70 -11.68 4.86
N ILE A 307 2.19 -12.72 4.20
CA ILE A 307 2.65 -14.11 4.37
C ILE A 307 3.73 -14.43 3.34
N SER A 308 3.50 -14.15 2.07
CA SER A 308 4.47 -14.40 1.00
C SER A 308 4.26 -13.43 -0.15
N LEU A 309 5.36 -13.00 -0.77
CA LEU A 309 5.38 -12.19 -1.98
C LEU A 309 6.28 -12.87 -3.01
N VAL A 310 5.70 -13.17 -4.17
CA VAL A 310 6.37 -13.60 -5.39
C VAL A 310 6.17 -12.50 -6.43
N ARG A 311 7.21 -12.17 -7.18
CA ARG A 311 7.19 -11.10 -8.16
C ARG A 311 8.07 -11.44 -9.35
N MET A 312 7.81 -10.84 -10.51
CA MET A 312 8.81 -10.80 -11.58
C MET A 312 10.06 -10.03 -11.10
N LYS A 313 11.24 -10.60 -11.29
CA LYS A 313 12.51 -10.11 -10.70
C LYS A 313 12.80 -8.61 -10.93
N LYS A 314 12.37 -8.07 -12.07
CA LYS A 314 12.58 -6.66 -12.45
C LYS A 314 11.68 -5.67 -11.72
N PHE A 315 10.55 -6.13 -11.17
CA PHE A 315 9.51 -5.26 -10.65
C PHE A 315 9.46 -5.38 -9.13
N LEU A 316 9.62 -4.25 -8.44
CA LEU A 316 9.49 -4.13 -7.00
C LEU A 316 8.15 -3.48 -6.67
N LEU A 317 7.59 -3.85 -5.53
CA LEU A 317 6.35 -3.28 -5.03
C LEU A 317 6.64 -2.28 -3.91
N HIS A 318 5.96 -1.15 -3.92
CA HIS A 318 6.09 -0.14 -2.87
C HIS A 318 5.22 -0.49 -1.65
N PRO A 319 5.66 -0.26 -0.39
CA PRO A 319 4.83 -0.50 0.80
C PRO A 319 3.46 0.18 0.75
N ALA A 320 3.38 1.41 0.23
CA ALA A 320 2.11 2.12 0.09
C ALA A 320 1.10 1.35 -0.79
N ASP A 321 1.55 0.76 -1.90
CA ASP A 321 0.67 -0.05 -2.78
C ASP A 321 0.22 -1.34 -2.08
N LEU A 322 1.09 -1.96 -1.25
CA LEU A 322 0.70 -3.08 -0.40
C LEU A 322 -0.36 -2.70 0.62
N HIS A 323 -0.26 -1.53 1.24
CA HIS A 323 -1.27 -1.05 2.18
C HIS A 323 -2.64 -0.87 1.50
N LEU A 324 -2.67 -0.40 0.25
CA LEU A 324 -3.91 -0.29 -0.52
C LEU A 324 -4.49 -1.67 -0.85
N LEU A 325 -3.65 -2.66 -1.17
CA LEU A 325 -4.10 -4.05 -1.37
C LEU A 325 -4.64 -4.67 -0.08
N PHE A 326 -4.02 -4.40 1.08
CA PHE A 326 -4.54 -4.83 2.37
C PHE A 326 -5.89 -4.20 2.64
N ASN A 327 -6.00 -2.88 2.42
CA ASN A 327 -7.25 -2.16 2.57
C ASN A 327 -8.35 -2.75 1.68
N LEU A 328 -8.06 -3.01 0.41
CA LEU A 328 -8.99 -3.63 -0.54
C LEU A 328 -9.56 -4.95 0.00
N VAL A 329 -8.70 -5.83 0.49
CA VAL A 329 -9.12 -7.15 1.00
C VAL A 329 -9.93 -7.04 2.29
N ASN A 330 -9.56 -6.14 3.20
CA ASN A 330 -10.24 -5.98 4.48
C ASN A 330 -11.58 -5.24 4.37
N ALA A 331 -11.64 -4.25 3.48
CA ALA A 331 -12.82 -3.40 3.31
C ALA A 331 -13.87 -4.02 2.38
N THR A 332 -13.57 -5.14 1.70
CA THR A 332 -14.49 -5.77 0.74
C THR A 332 -14.92 -7.17 1.21
N GLU A 333 -16.06 -7.26 1.89
CA GLU A 333 -16.57 -8.53 2.43
C GLU A 333 -16.95 -9.57 1.35
N SER A 334 -17.43 -9.13 0.19
CA SER A 334 -17.80 -10.03 -0.91
C SER A 334 -16.62 -10.86 -1.45
N LEU A 335 -15.38 -10.45 -1.16
CA LEU A 335 -14.19 -11.22 -1.50
C LEU A 335 -14.10 -12.55 -0.72
N LYS A 336 -14.77 -12.67 0.44
CA LYS A 336 -14.71 -13.86 1.29
C LYS A 336 -15.46 -15.06 0.69
N THR A 337 -16.48 -14.82 -0.13
CA THR A 337 -17.40 -15.86 -0.59
C THR A 337 -17.13 -16.35 -2.01
N SER A 338 -16.34 -15.63 -2.80
CA SER A 338 -16.11 -15.96 -4.20
C SER A 338 -14.74 -15.53 -4.71
N GLU A 339 -14.32 -16.12 -5.83
CA GLU A 339 -13.18 -15.61 -6.59
C GLU A 339 -13.60 -14.34 -7.33
N ASN A 340 -12.76 -13.31 -7.26
CA ASN A 340 -13.04 -12.01 -7.85
C ASN A 340 -11.99 -11.68 -8.90
N TRP A 341 -12.47 -11.17 -10.04
CA TRP A 341 -11.65 -10.65 -11.13
C TRP A 341 -11.90 -9.16 -11.26
N MET A 342 -10.89 -8.35 -10.94
CA MET A 342 -11.07 -6.90 -10.94
C MET A 342 -9.83 -6.15 -11.41
N PRO A 343 -10.02 -5.00 -12.08
CA PRO A 343 -8.92 -4.10 -12.38
C PRO A 343 -8.45 -3.43 -11.08
N ILE A 344 -7.13 -3.36 -10.87
CA ILE A 344 -6.49 -2.74 -9.72
C ILE A 344 -5.34 -1.87 -10.25
N CYS A 345 -5.34 -0.58 -9.94
CA CYS A 345 -4.20 0.29 -10.18
C CYS A 345 -3.32 0.32 -8.92
N LEU A 346 -2.00 0.30 -9.13
CA LEU A 346 -1.01 0.40 -8.06
C LEU A 346 -0.27 1.74 -8.23
N PRO A 347 -0.68 2.79 -7.51
CA PRO A 347 -0.25 4.17 -7.79
C PRO A 347 1.26 4.40 -7.77
N LYS A 348 2.01 3.71 -6.90
CA LYS A 348 3.47 3.85 -6.84
C LYS A 348 4.21 2.92 -7.83
N PHE A 349 3.55 1.89 -8.34
CA PHE A 349 4.08 1.02 -9.39
C PHE A 349 3.82 1.58 -10.79
N ASP A 350 2.56 1.85 -11.14
CA ASP A 350 2.16 2.52 -12.37
C ASP A 350 0.80 3.22 -12.16
N PRO A 351 0.78 4.54 -11.94
CA PRO A 351 -0.45 5.27 -11.62
C PRO A 351 -1.43 5.34 -12.81
N ASN A 352 -0.99 5.02 -14.02
CA ASN A 352 -1.76 5.28 -15.25
C ASN A 352 -2.39 4.02 -15.86
N GLY A 353 -2.06 2.84 -15.33
CA GLY A 353 -2.58 1.58 -15.87
C GLY A 353 -3.13 0.65 -14.81
N TYR A 354 -3.94 -0.29 -15.28
CA TYR A 354 -4.51 -1.35 -14.47
C TYR A 354 -3.68 -2.63 -14.59
N LEU A 355 -3.46 -3.27 -13.45
CA LEU A 355 -3.31 -4.70 -13.35
C LEU A 355 -4.69 -5.34 -13.22
N TYR A 356 -4.77 -6.63 -13.54
CA TYR A 356 -5.96 -7.44 -13.37
C TYR A 356 -5.68 -8.47 -12.29
N GLY A 357 -6.41 -8.34 -11.19
CA GLY A 357 -6.23 -9.15 -10.01
C GLY A 357 -7.22 -10.29 -9.96
N HIS A 358 -6.72 -11.52 -9.82
CA HIS A 358 -7.49 -12.63 -9.26
C HIS A 358 -7.32 -12.57 -7.74
N VAL A 359 -8.42 -12.32 -7.04
CA VAL A 359 -8.46 -12.14 -5.58
C VAL A 359 -9.41 -13.17 -4.99
N SER A 360 -8.90 -14.02 -4.11
CA SER A 360 -9.70 -15.06 -3.47
C SER A 360 -9.08 -15.54 -2.15
N TYR A 361 -9.92 -15.91 -1.19
CA TYR A 361 -9.44 -16.61 0.00
C TYR A 361 -8.96 -18.02 -0.37
N LEU A 362 -7.92 -18.50 0.33
CA LEU A 362 -7.34 -19.81 0.06
C LEU A 362 -8.36 -20.93 0.31
N ALA A 363 -9.15 -20.82 1.38
CA ALA A 363 -10.20 -21.74 1.74
C ALA A 363 -11.12 -21.17 2.84
N ASP A 364 -12.29 -21.78 3.03
CA ASP A 364 -13.27 -21.37 4.07
C ASP A 364 -12.72 -21.51 5.50
N ASP A 365 -11.77 -22.43 5.72
CA ASP A 365 -11.11 -22.67 7.00
C ASP A 365 -9.81 -21.86 7.17
N CYS A 366 -9.52 -20.89 6.30
CA CYS A 366 -8.29 -20.11 6.33
C CYS A 366 -8.52 -18.64 5.98
N GLU A 367 -8.16 -17.73 6.89
CA GLU A 367 -8.33 -16.28 6.70
C GLU A 367 -7.30 -15.64 5.75
N ALA A 368 -6.45 -16.45 5.11
CA ALA A 368 -5.45 -15.94 4.17
C ALA A 368 -6.05 -15.76 2.76
N CYS A 369 -5.78 -14.58 2.19
CA CYS A 369 -6.20 -14.19 0.85
C CYS A 369 -5.02 -14.28 -0.13
N LEU A 370 -5.26 -14.90 -1.28
CA LEU A 370 -4.34 -14.96 -2.42
C LEU A 370 -4.71 -13.85 -3.43
N LEU A 371 -3.70 -13.08 -3.82
CA LEU A 371 -3.80 -12.09 -4.88
C LEU A 371 -2.80 -12.44 -5.99
N LEU A 372 -3.30 -12.64 -7.22
CA LEU A 372 -2.48 -12.84 -8.41
C LEU A 372 -2.73 -11.68 -9.38
N LEU A 373 -1.71 -10.83 -9.60
CA LEU A 373 -1.83 -9.60 -10.38
C LEU A 373 -1.14 -9.74 -11.73
N SER A 374 -1.92 -9.70 -12.82
CA SER A 374 -1.45 -9.83 -14.20
C SER A 374 -1.66 -8.53 -14.99
N VAL A 375 -0.84 -8.27 -16.00
CA VAL A 375 -1.11 -7.20 -16.97
C VAL A 375 -2.12 -7.62 -18.05
N ASP A 376 -2.48 -8.90 -18.10
CA ASP A 376 -3.36 -9.48 -19.11
C ASP A 376 -4.79 -9.66 -18.57
N ARG A 377 -5.76 -9.14 -19.34
CA ARG A 377 -7.16 -9.05 -18.95
C ARG A 377 -7.90 -10.38 -19.06
N GLU A 378 -7.37 -11.31 -19.85
CA GLU A 378 -8.04 -12.56 -20.24
C GLU A 378 -7.51 -13.79 -19.47
N GLN A 379 -6.82 -13.58 -18.34
CA GLN A 379 -6.17 -14.66 -17.58
C GLN A 379 -6.97 -15.26 -16.43
N PHE A 380 -8.24 -14.85 -16.25
CA PHE A 380 -9.06 -15.28 -15.12
C PHE A 380 -9.05 -16.81 -14.92
N PHE A 381 -9.36 -17.58 -15.97
CA PHE A 381 -9.45 -19.04 -15.87
C PHE A 381 -8.10 -19.70 -15.56
N THR A 382 -7.02 -19.20 -16.16
CA THR A 382 -5.66 -19.71 -15.92
C THR A 382 -5.23 -19.47 -14.47
N LEU A 383 -5.55 -18.30 -13.92
CA LEU A 383 -5.22 -17.95 -12.54
C LEU A 383 -6.13 -18.67 -11.53
N SER A 384 -7.39 -18.91 -11.86
CA SER A 384 -8.30 -19.73 -11.06
C SER A 384 -7.81 -21.19 -10.96
N GLU A 385 -7.39 -21.79 -12.08
CA GLU A 385 -6.79 -23.14 -12.08
C GLU A 385 -5.47 -23.17 -11.27
N ALA A 386 -4.64 -22.13 -11.40
CA ALA A 386 -3.42 -22.00 -10.61
C ALA A 386 -3.72 -21.91 -9.11
N LYS A 387 -4.72 -21.13 -8.71
CA LYS A 387 -5.18 -21.03 -7.32
C LYS A 387 -5.61 -22.39 -6.77
N GLN A 388 -6.38 -23.18 -7.51
CA GLN A 388 -6.77 -24.53 -7.08
C GLN A 388 -5.55 -25.41 -6.80
N LYS A 389 -4.59 -25.46 -7.74
CA LYS A 389 -3.34 -26.22 -7.59
C LYS A 389 -2.49 -25.74 -6.41
N ILE A 390 -2.44 -24.42 -6.19
CA ILE A 390 -1.76 -23.83 -5.04
C ILE A 390 -2.41 -24.34 -3.75
N VAL A 391 -3.73 -24.17 -3.60
CA VAL A 391 -4.47 -24.59 -2.40
C VAL A 391 -4.31 -26.09 -2.14
N ASP A 392 -4.43 -26.93 -3.16
CA ASP A 392 -4.27 -28.38 -3.03
C ASP A 392 -2.88 -28.77 -2.52
N ARG A 393 -1.83 -28.09 -3.00
CA ARG A 393 -0.47 -28.33 -2.52
C ARG A 393 -0.26 -27.80 -1.10
N LEU A 394 -0.78 -26.62 -0.79
CA LEU A 394 -0.68 -26.05 0.56
C LEU A 394 -1.37 -26.94 1.59
N ARG A 395 -2.53 -27.53 1.27
CA ARG A 395 -3.21 -28.52 2.12
C ARG A 395 -2.38 -29.79 2.31
N ARG A 396 -1.83 -30.36 1.23
CA ARG A 396 -0.99 -31.57 1.30
C ARG A 396 0.25 -31.40 2.19
N HIS A 397 0.78 -30.18 2.29
CA HIS A 397 1.94 -29.86 3.12
C HIS A 397 1.58 -29.18 4.46
N HIS A 398 0.30 -29.23 4.88
CA HIS A 398 -0.19 -28.65 6.13
C HIS A 398 0.14 -27.16 6.32
N CYS A 399 0.26 -26.41 5.23
CA CYS A 399 0.62 -25.00 5.27
C CYS A 399 -0.56 -24.13 5.72
N LEU A 400 -1.80 -24.51 5.43
CA LEU A 400 -2.98 -23.75 5.87
C LEU A 400 -3.12 -23.81 7.40
N GLU A 401 -2.89 -24.98 8.00
CA GLU A 401 -2.86 -25.19 9.44
C GLU A 401 -1.72 -24.42 10.10
N GLY A 402 -0.55 -24.37 9.44
CA GLY A 402 0.58 -23.55 9.87
C GLY A 402 0.24 -22.06 9.89
N ILE A 403 -0.40 -21.54 8.83
CA ILE A 403 -0.88 -20.16 8.74
C ILE A 403 -1.90 -19.89 9.86
N ASN A 404 -2.92 -20.73 10.00
CA ASN A 404 -3.95 -20.59 11.03
C ASN A 404 -3.38 -20.60 12.45
N THR A 405 -2.36 -21.42 12.70
CA THR A 405 -1.67 -21.47 13.99
C THR A 405 -0.89 -20.18 14.23
N ALA A 406 -0.16 -19.69 13.23
CA ALA A 406 0.59 -18.44 13.32
C ALA A 406 -0.33 -17.23 13.56
N ILE A 407 -1.48 -17.14 12.89
CA ILE A 407 -2.46 -16.07 13.12
C ILE A 407 -2.84 -15.99 14.61
N ARG A 408 -3.03 -17.14 15.26
CA ARG A 408 -3.43 -17.22 16.67
C ARG A 408 -2.30 -17.02 17.69
N THR A 409 -1.04 -17.17 17.28
CA THR A 409 0.09 -17.32 18.23
C THR A 409 1.30 -16.43 17.95
N SER A 410 1.31 -15.74 16.81
CA SER A 410 2.47 -14.95 16.37
C SER A 410 2.68 -13.64 17.13
N ALA A 411 1.65 -13.19 17.83
CA ALA A 411 1.72 -12.13 18.81
C ALA A 411 2.85 -12.36 19.82
N TYR A 412 3.65 -11.32 20.07
CA TYR A 412 4.69 -11.35 21.10
C TYR A 412 4.62 -10.10 21.96
N THR A 413 5.10 -10.21 23.19
CA THR A 413 5.18 -9.10 24.14
C THR A 413 6.62 -8.59 24.23
N VAL A 414 6.81 -7.39 24.77
CA VAL A 414 8.15 -6.82 25.01
C VAL A 414 9.01 -7.75 25.88
N GLY A 415 8.40 -8.50 26.80
CA GLY A 415 9.10 -9.48 27.64
C GLY A 415 9.83 -10.56 26.84
N ALA A 416 9.31 -10.94 25.66
CA ALA A 416 9.95 -11.92 24.79
C ALA A 416 11.27 -11.43 24.18
N VAL A 417 11.50 -10.12 24.13
CA VAL A 417 12.71 -9.50 23.56
C VAL A 417 13.87 -9.48 24.57
N GLY A 418 13.61 -9.72 25.86
CA GLY A 418 14.65 -9.70 26.89
C GLY A 418 15.12 -8.31 27.29
N ALA A 419 14.34 -7.27 26.99
CA ALA A 419 14.63 -5.87 27.30
C ALA A 419 13.60 -5.30 28.30
N PRO A 420 13.80 -5.49 29.63
CA PRO A 420 12.77 -5.25 30.64
C PRO A 420 12.39 -3.77 30.85
N GLU A 421 13.24 -2.84 30.42
CA GLU A 421 12.97 -1.39 30.55
C GLU A 421 12.10 -0.83 29.41
N LEU A 422 11.94 -1.60 28.32
CA LEU A 422 11.07 -1.21 27.22
C LEU A 422 9.61 -1.45 27.60
N ARG A 423 8.74 -0.47 27.29
CA ARG A 423 7.28 -0.62 27.45
C ARG A 423 6.57 -0.99 26.15
N HIS A 424 7.12 -0.53 25.03
CA HIS A 424 6.71 -0.84 23.67
C HIS A 424 7.83 -0.37 22.73
N PHE A 425 7.91 -0.91 21.51
CA PHE A 425 8.80 -0.39 20.47
C PHE A 425 8.23 -0.64 19.08
N LEU A 426 8.69 0.13 18.11
CA LEU A 426 8.49 -0.13 16.69
C LEU A 426 9.87 -0.34 16.08
N TYR A 427 10.09 -1.47 15.41
CA TYR A 427 11.34 -1.74 14.70
C TYR A 427 11.05 -1.88 13.21
N LYS A 428 11.59 -0.98 12.39
CA LYS A 428 11.57 -1.05 10.92
C LYS A 428 12.97 -1.40 10.42
N SER A 429 13.09 -2.49 9.66
CA SER A 429 14.26 -2.73 8.84
C SER A 429 14.23 -1.82 7.62
N LYS A 430 15.24 -0.96 7.48
CA LYS A 430 15.37 -0.05 6.33
C LYS A 430 15.68 -0.79 5.02
N THR A 431 16.30 -1.96 5.10
CA THR A 431 16.75 -2.72 3.91
C THR A 431 15.65 -3.56 3.28
N THR A 432 14.66 -4.00 4.07
CA THR A 432 13.55 -4.84 3.60
C THR A 432 12.21 -4.11 3.57
N ALA A 433 12.16 -2.86 4.06
CA ALA A 433 10.93 -2.12 4.32
C ALA A 433 9.89 -2.91 5.14
N GLN A 434 10.35 -3.82 5.99
CA GLN A 434 9.50 -4.59 6.90
C GLN A 434 9.61 -4.03 8.31
N PHE A 435 8.54 -4.17 9.08
CA PHE A 435 8.57 -3.81 10.49
C PHE A 435 7.94 -4.88 11.37
N THR A 436 8.27 -4.81 12.66
CA THR A 436 7.66 -5.60 13.71
C THR A 436 7.44 -4.74 14.94
N CYS A 437 6.41 -5.08 15.70
CA CYS A 437 6.09 -4.48 16.98
C CYS A 437 5.45 -5.52 17.90
N PRO A 438 5.72 -5.47 19.21
CA PRO A 438 5.01 -6.29 20.18
C PRO A 438 3.56 -5.82 20.32
N GLU A 439 2.71 -6.65 20.90
CA GLU A 439 1.37 -6.21 21.30
C GLU A 439 1.45 -5.18 22.44
N TYR A 440 0.41 -4.34 22.52
CA TYR A 440 0.23 -3.43 23.64
C TYR A 440 0.06 -4.23 24.93
N THR A 441 0.98 -4.01 25.88
CA THR A 441 0.89 -4.55 27.24
C THR A 441 0.67 -3.42 28.23
N ALA A 442 0.34 -3.75 29.49
CA ALA A 442 0.10 -2.74 30.53
C ALA A 442 1.25 -1.72 30.59
N PRO A 443 0.98 -0.40 30.63
CA PRO A 443 -0.33 0.24 30.89
C PRO A 443 -1.19 0.56 29.65
N TYR A 444 -0.86 0.06 28.46
CA TYR A 444 -1.45 0.47 27.18
C TYR A 444 -2.62 -0.39 26.69
N VAL A 445 -3.16 -1.29 27.52
CA VAL A 445 -4.22 -2.25 27.14
C VAL A 445 -5.58 -1.60 26.83
N HIS A 446 -5.72 -0.30 27.14
CA HIS A 446 -6.95 0.48 26.95
C HIS A 446 -6.82 1.62 25.93
N LEU A 447 -5.71 1.65 25.16
CA LEU A 447 -5.49 2.65 24.11
C LEU A 447 -6.21 2.28 22.81
#